data_AF-A0A6J1WCJ8-F1
#
_entry.id   AF-A0A6J1WCJ8-F1
#
_cell.length_a   1.000
_cell.length_b   1.000
_cell.length_c   1.000
_cell.angle_alpha   90.00
_cell.angle_beta   90.00
_cell.angle_gamma   90.00
#
_symmetry.space_group_name_H-M   'P 1'
#
loop_
_entity.id
_entity.type
_entity.pdbx_description
1 polymer ?
#
loop_
_entity_poly.entity_id
_entity_poly.type
_entity_poly.pdbx_seq_one_letter_code
_entity_poly.pdbx_strand_id
1 'polypeptide(L)'
;MLAFTEDPAVPAFELPVWAHGTIELMALTVIGVELHLKLKWIGWSTILKHKRTMIKGITLLIMVLEAVVVLCRQSSHFRVTRALRPIFLVDTRHCGGVRRFIRQILQSLPPIIDMLGLLMFFVATYSLLGYYLFSEHIDNGHFQTISDSFVSMFVLLTTA
;
A
#
# COMPACT_ATOMS: atom_id res chain seq x y z
N MET A 1 5.78 -12.75 11.93
CA MET A 1 5.56 -12.94 13.38
C MET A 1 4.88 -11.75 14.03
N LEU A 2 5.37 -10.50 13.90
CA LEU A 2 4.69 -9.33 14.50
C LEU A 2 3.28 -9.02 13.94
N ALA A 3 3.01 -9.37 12.68
CA ALA A 3 1.70 -9.19 12.04
C ALA A 3 0.63 -10.20 12.50
N PHE A 4 1.01 -11.27 13.21
CA PHE A 4 0.08 -12.28 13.74
C PHE A 4 -0.53 -11.87 15.09
N THR A 5 0.14 -10.97 15.80
CA THR A 5 -0.18 -10.42 17.13
C THR A 5 -0.93 -9.09 17.06
N GLU A 6 -1.25 -8.62 15.86
CA GLU A 6 -1.69 -7.26 15.59
C GLU A 6 -3.09 -7.28 14.96
N ASP A 7 -3.99 -6.39 15.40
CA ASP A 7 -5.41 -6.46 15.02
C ASP A 7 -5.65 -6.58 13.49
N PRO A 8 -6.56 -7.49 13.06
CA PRO A 8 -7.37 -8.39 13.89
C PRO A 8 -6.55 -9.65 14.29
N ALA A 9 -6.16 -9.74 15.56
CA ALA A 9 -5.31 -10.81 16.05
C ALA A 9 -6.13 -12.05 16.45
N VAL A 10 -5.48 -13.21 16.39
CA VAL A 10 -6.00 -14.44 17.02
C VAL A 10 -6.05 -14.19 18.54
N PRO A 11 -7.17 -14.43 19.24
CA PRO A 11 -7.42 -14.03 20.63
C PRO A 11 -6.47 -14.63 21.69
N ALA A 12 -5.48 -15.43 21.28
CA ALA A 12 -4.49 -16.07 22.15
C ALA A 12 -3.22 -15.23 22.38
N PHE A 13 -2.96 -14.18 21.60
CA PHE A 13 -1.72 -13.39 21.65
C PHE A 13 -1.98 -11.87 21.56
N GLU A 14 -2.81 -11.33 22.45
CA GLU A 14 -2.94 -9.88 22.63
C GLU A 14 -1.75 -9.35 23.44
N LEU A 15 -0.81 -8.67 22.77
CA LEU A 15 0.29 -7.98 23.44
C LEU A 15 -0.11 -6.52 23.72
N PRO A 16 0.25 -5.97 24.89
CA PRO A 16 -0.09 -4.60 25.24
C PRO A 16 0.55 -3.60 24.27
N VAL A 17 -0.19 -2.52 23.95
CA VAL A 17 0.19 -1.46 23.00
C VAL A 17 1.61 -0.92 23.25
N TRP A 18 2.00 -0.83 24.51
CA TRP A 18 3.33 -0.42 24.93
C TRP A 18 4.45 -1.37 24.49
N ALA A 19 4.24 -2.69 24.55
CA ALA A 19 5.23 -3.68 24.14
C ALA A 19 5.41 -3.70 22.62
N HIS A 20 4.32 -3.49 21.86
CA HIS A 20 4.41 -3.29 20.41
C HIS A 20 5.18 -2.02 20.05
N GLY A 21 4.90 -0.90 20.74
CA GLY A 21 5.55 0.37 20.50
C GLY A 21 7.05 0.35 20.77
N THR A 22 7.51 -0.35 21.82
CA THR A 22 8.94 -0.45 22.15
C THR A 22 9.70 -1.33 21.16
N ILE A 23 9.12 -2.45 20.72
CA ILE A 23 9.73 -3.33 19.71
C ILE A 23 9.84 -2.60 18.37
N GLU A 24 8.82 -1.85 17.97
CA GLU A 24 8.84 -1.04 16.76
C GLU A 24 9.89 0.07 16.84
N LEU A 25 9.97 0.79 17.97
CA LEU A 25 11.01 1.78 18.22
C LEU A 25 12.41 1.19 18.11
N MET A 26 12.66 0.03 18.73
CA MET A 26 13.97 -0.62 18.67
C MET A 26 14.33 -1.05 17.25
N ALA A 27 13.38 -1.56 16.48
CA ALA A 27 13.62 -1.89 15.08
C ALA A 27 13.95 -0.64 14.25
N LEU A 28 13.21 0.46 14.46
CA LEU A 28 13.44 1.73 13.76
C LEU A 28 14.79 2.36 14.12
N THR A 29 15.21 2.29 15.39
CA THR A 29 16.52 2.82 15.81
C THR A 29 17.67 2.03 15.20
N VAL A 30 17.58 0.69 15.15
CA VAL A 30 18.61 -0.15 14.49
C VAL A 30 18.75 0.22 13.01
N ILE A 31 17.63 0.37 12.29
CA ILE A 31 17.63 0.77 10.87
C ILE A 31 18.17 2.21 10.71
N GLY A 32 17.80 3.11 11.62
CA GLY A 32 18.31 4.48 11.66
C GLY A 32 19.82 4.54 11.85
N VAL A 33 20.37 3.73 12.74
CA VAL A 33 21.81 3.61 12.98
C VAL A 33 22.53 3.05 11.75
N GLU A 34 22.00 2.01 11.10
CA GLU A 34 22.58 1.48 9.86
C GLU A 34 22.63 2.54 8.75
N LEU A 35 21.56 3.33 8.61
CA LEU A 35 21.49 4.43 7.65
C LEU A 35 22.46 5.56 7.99
N HIS A 36 22.60 5.89 9.28
CA HIS A 36 23.53 6.91 9.76
C HIS A 36 24.99 6.51 9.52
N LEU A 37 25.36 5.25 9.76
CA LEU A 37 26.69 4.73 9.45
C LEU A 37 26.97 4.77 7.94
N LYS A 38 26.00 4.41 7.10
CA LYS A 38 26.10 4.57 5.64
C LYS A 38 26.23 6.04 5.21
N LEU A 39 25.53 6.95 5.88
CA LEU A 39 25.59 8.38 5.61
C LEU A 39 26.96 8.97 5.94
N LYS A 40 27.52 8.57 7.09
CA LYS A 40 28.86 8.99 7.52
C LYS A 40 29.95 8.45 6.59
N TRP A 41 29.76 7.25 6.02
CA TRP A 41 30.75 6.62 5.14
C TRP A 41 30.73 7.15 3.70
N ILE A 42 29.55 7.38 3.10
CA ILE A 42 29.42 7.81 1.68
C ILE A 42 29.48 9.34 1.52
N GLY A 43 29.14 10.08 2.58
CA GLY A 43 29.09 11.55 2.58
C GLY A 43 27.69 12.09 2.27
N TRP A 44 27.33 13.18 2.95
CA TRP A 44 25.98 13.77 2.95
C TRP A 44 25.50 14.26 1.58
N SER A 45 26.39 14.93 0.82
CA SER A 45 26.05 15.54 -0.48
C SER A 45 25.77 14.50 -1.59
N THR A 46 26.48 13.37 -1.56
CA THR A 46 26.32 12.28 -2.53
C THR A 46 25.03 11.49 -2.31
N ILE A 47 24.60 11.35 -1.06
CA ILE A 47 23.37 10.63 -0.70
C ILE A 47 22.11 11.40 -1.06
N LEU A 48 22.07 12.72 -0.84
CA LEU A 48 20.90 13.53 -1.17
C LEU A 48 20.58 13.55 -2.68
N LYS A 49 21.58 13.32 -3.54
CA LYS A 49 21.38 13.22 -4.99
C LYS A 49 20.73 11.90 -5.43
N HIS A 50 20.83 10.84 -4.63
CA HIS A 50 20.23 9.54 -4.98
C HIS A 50 18.76 9.48 -4.57
N LYS A 51 17.84 9.55 -5.57
CA LYS A 51 16.38 9.43 -5.39
C LYS A 51 15.97 8.24 -4.49
N ARG A 52 16.69 7.11 -4.57
CA ARG A 52 16.41 5.91 -3.76
C ARG A 52 16.71 6.09 -2.27
N THR A 53 17.88 6.66 -1.95
CA THR A 53 18.26 6.90 -0.56
C THR A 53 17.40 8.01 0.06
N MET A 54 17.00 8.99 -0.75
CA MET A 54 16.05 10.03 -0.35
C MET A 54 14.69 9.46 0.03
N ILE A 55 14.10 8.60 -0.80
CA ILE A 55 12.82 7.95 -0.47
C ILE A 55 12.93 7.17 0.84
N LYS A 56 14.01 6.39 1.01
CA LYS A 56 14.24 5.62 2.25
C LYS A 56 14.37 6.53 3.49
N GLY A 57 15.08 7.65 3.36
CA GLY A 57 15.22 8.63 4.44
C GLY A 57 13.91 9.28 4.81
N ILE A 58 13.11 9.69 3.81
CA ILE A 58 11.79 10.29 4.02
C ILE A 58 10.84 9.29 4.67
N THR A 59 10.77 8.05 4.18
CA THR A 59 9.91 7.01 4.76
C THR A 59 10.33 6.68 6.19
N LEU A 60 11.64 6.66 6.48
CA LEU A 60 12.14 6.42 7.83
C LEU A 60 11.76 7.56 8.78
N LEU A 61 11.89 8.81 8.33
CA LEU A 61 11.51 9.98 9.10
C LEU A 61 10.01 9.98 9.42
N ILE A 62 9.15 9.67 8.44
CA ILE A 62 7.70 9.54 8.63
C ILE A 62 7.39 8.44 9.67
N MET A 63 8.04 7.27 9.58
CA MET A 63 7.85 6.19 10.54
C MET A 63 8.29 6.55 11.96
N VAL A 64 9.41 7.27 12.11
CA VAL A 64 9.88 7.73 13.42
C VAL A 64 8.92 8.75 14.01
N LEU A 65 8.45 9.72 13.23
CA LEU A 65 7.45 10.69 13.68
C LEU A 65 6.16 10.00 14.12
N GLU A 66 5.67 9.03 13.35
CA GLU A 66 4.46 8.30 13.70
C GLU A 66 4.63 7.44 14.95
N ALA A 67 5.77 6.76 15.10
CA ALA A 67 6.09 6.01 16.32
C ALA A 67 6.10 6.91 17.56
N VAL A 68 6.72 8.10 17.45
CA VAL A 68 6.73 9.11 18.53
C VAL A 68 5.31 9.61 18.83
N VAL A 69 4.49 9.88 17.81
CA VAL A 69 3.09 10.30 17.99
C VAL A 69 2.26 9.22 18.68
N VAL A 70 2.43 7.95 18.31
CA VAL A 70 1.75 6.81 18.93
C VAL A 70 2.13 6.67 20.41
N LEU A 71 3.42 6.84 20.74
CA LEU A 71 3.91 6.81 22.12
C LEU A 71 3.36 7.96 22.97
N CYS A 72 3.35 9.18 22.43
CA CYS A 72 2.86 10.35 23.14
C CYS A 72 1.34 10.31 23.37
N ARG A 73 0.59 9.71 22.45
CA ARG A 73 -0.87 9.85 22.40
C ARG A 73 -1.62 8.62 22.91
N GLN A 74 -0.98 7.45 23.02
CA GLN A 74 -1.57 6.17 23.46
C GLN A 74 -2.86 5.72 22.74
N SER A 75 -3.34 6.47 21.74
CA SER A 75 -4.55 6.19 20.97
C SER A 75 -4.16 5.72 19.57
N SER A 76 -4.55 4.50 19.22
CA SER A 76 -4.29 3.87 17.92
C SER A 76 -4.92 4.66 16.77
N HIS A 77 -4.12 5.42 16.03
CA HIS A 77 -4.55 5.95 14.75
C HIS A 77 -4.49 4.89 13.65
N PHE A 78 -5.23 5.12 12.56
CA PHE A 78 -5.20 4.32 11.33
C PHE A 78 -3.77 3.97 10.94
N ARG A 79 -3.43 2.68 11.04
CA ARG A 79 -2.08 2.13 10.98
C ARG A 79 -1.57 2.01 9.53
N VAL A 80 -1.58 3.12 8.79
CA VAL A 80 -1.13 3.18 7.38
C VAL A 80 0.36 2.83 7.28
N THR A 81 1.16 3.12 8.30
CA THR A 81 2.59 2.75 8.38
C THR A 81 2.88 1.26 8.38
N ARG A 82 1.95 0.39 8.80
CA ARG A 82 2.13 -1.07 8.67
C ARG A 82 2.36 -1.47 7.22
N ALA A 83 1.63 -0.86 6.28
CA ALA A 83 1.75 -1.14 4.86
C ALA A 83 3.10 -0.70 4.27
N LEU A 84 3.81 0.21 4.94
CA LEU A 84 5.16 0.63 4.55
C LEU A 84 6.27 -0.26 5.13
N ARG A 85 6.04 -1.08 6.18
CA ARG A 85 7.06 -1.99 6.73
C ARG A 85 7.61 -3.02 5.71
N PRO A 86 6.79 -3.63 4.82
CA PRO A 86 7.29 -4.49 3.74
C PRO A 86 8.31 -3.80 2.82
N ILE A 87 8.20 -2.48 2.63
CA ILE A 87 9.16 -1.71 1.80
C ILE A 87 10.55 -1.72 2.45
N PHE A 88 10.64 -1.60 3.77
CA PHE A 88 11.91 -1.71 4.50
C PHE A 88 12.52 -3.12 4.42
N LEU A 89 11.67 -4.15 4.45
CA LEU A 89 12.09 -5.55 4.33
C LEU A 89 12.59 -5.87 2.90
N VAL A 90 11.86 -5.41 1.87
CA VAL A 90 12.24 -5.52 0.46
C VAL A 90 13.53 -4.78 0.14
N ASP A 91 13.84 -3.70 0.87
CA ASP A 91 15.07 -2.91 0.68
C ASP A 91 16.28 -3.45 1.47
N THR A 92 16.16 -4.64 2.08
CA THR A 92 17.31 -5.35 2.66
C THR A 92 18.23 -5.86 1.54
N ARG A 93 19.56 -5.78 1.74
CA ARG A 93 20.56 -6.17 0.72
C ARG A 93 20.41 -7.62 0.23
N HIS A 94 19.85 -8.50 1.06
CA HIS A 94 19.55 -9.90 0.73
C HIS A 94 18.32 -10.07 -0.18
N CYS A 95 17.39 -9.12 -0.23
CA CYS A 95 16.15 -9.17 -1.02
C CYS A 95 16.30 -8.51 -2.41
N GLY A 96 17.51 -8.47 -2.96
CA GLY A 96 17.80 -7.86 -4.26
C GLY A 96 16.99 -8.46 -5.42
N GLY A 97 16.65 -9.75 -5.35
CA GLY A 97 15.80 -10.45 -6.32
C GLY A 97 14.34 -9.98 -6.28
N VAL A 98 13.75 -9.88 -5.08
CA VAL A 98 12.38 -9.36 -4.89
C VAL A 98 12.25 -7.94 -5.43
N ARG A 99 13.28 -7.11 -5.21
CA ARG A 99 13.32 -5.75 -5.76
C ARG A 99 13.35 -5.71 -7.29
N ARG A 100 14.05 -6.65 -7.94
CA ARG A 100 14.05 -6.76 -9.42
C ARG A 100 12.66 -7.16 -9.92
N PHE A 101 12.03 -8.11 -9.24
CA PHE A 101 10.70 -8.58 -9.59
C PHE A 101 9.63 -7.47 -9.45
N ILE A 102 9.62 -6.72 -8.35
CA ILE A 102 8.69 -5.58 -8.18
C ILE A 102 8.91 -4.52 -9.25
N ARG A 103 10.18 -4.22 -9.59
CA ARG A 103 10.49 -3.29 -10.68
C ARG A 103 9.94 -3.80 -12.01
N GLN A 104 10.06 -5.09 -12.29
CA GLN A 104 9.52 -5.69 -13.50
C GLN A 104 8.00 -5.56 -13.53
N ILE A 105 7.29 -5.86 -12.43
CA ILE A 105 5.84 -5.66 -12.33
C ILE A 105 5.47 -4.19 -12.63
N LEU A 106 6.15 -3.24 -11.97
CA LEU A 106 5.90 -1.82 -12.19
C LEU A 106 6.30 -1.33 -13.58
N GLN A 107 7.22 -2.00 -14.27
CA GLN A 107 7.60 -1.71 -15.65
C GLN A 107 6.63 -2.32 -16.67
N SER A 108 5.96 -3.43 -16.32
CA SER A 108 4.89 -4.00 -17.13
C SER A 108 3.54 -3.29 -16.91
N LEU A 109 3.39 -2.55 -15.82
CA LEU A 109 2.14 -1.85 -15.49
C LEU A 109 1.72 -0.75 -16.51
N PRO A 110 2.61 0.11 -17.03
CA PRO A 110 2.22 1.19 -17.94
C PRO A 110 1.44 0.73 -19.18
N PRO A 111 1.88 -0.28 -19.96
CA PRO A 111 1.09 -0.75 -21.10
C PRO A 111 -0.20 -1.44 -20.67
N ILE A 112 -0.25 -2.07 -19.50
CA ILE A 112 -1.47 -2.69 -18.97
C ILE A 112 -2.51 -1.61 -18.61
N ILE A 113 -2.08 -0.48 -18.04
CA ILE A 113 -2.99 0.64 -17.71
C ILE A 113 -3.61 1.24 -18.96
N ASP A 114 -2.86 1.35 -20.05
CA ASP A 114 -3.37 1.86 -21.33
C ASP A 114 -4.50 0.96 -21.88
N MET A 115 -4.25 -0.35 -21.90
CA MET A 115 -5.26 -1.35 -22.30
C MET A 115 -6.45 -1.40 -21.34
N LEU A 116 -6.21 -1.27 -20.03
CA LEU A 116 -7.26 -1.20 -19.02
C LEU A 116 -8.11 0.06 -19.21
N GLY A 117 -7.51 1.20 -19.54
CA GLY A 117 -8.24 2.43 -19.85
C GLY A 117 -9.18 2.26 -21.04
N LEU A 118 -8.70 1.61 -22.11
CA LEU A 118 -9.53 1.27 -23.27
C LEU A 118 -10.68 0.32 -22.89
N LEU A 119 -10.39 -0.72 -22.08
CA LEU A 119 -11.41 -1.65 -21.59
C LEU A 119 -12.48 -0.93 -20.76
N MET A 120 -12.06 -0.06 -19.85
CA MET A 120 -12.97 0.73 -19.01
C MET A 120 -13.84 1.69 -19.83
N PHE A 121 -13.30 2.24 -20.93
CA PHE A 121 -14.08 3.03 -21.88
C PHE A 121 -15.20 2.22 -22.54
N PHE A 122 -14.93 0.99 -22.95
CA PHE A 122 -15.95 0.09 -23.48
C PHE A 122 -17.00 -0.29 -22.42
N VAL A 123 -16.57 -0.64 -21.20
CA VAL A 123 -17.47 -0.95 -20.08
C VAL A 123 -18.39 0.23 -19.76
N ALA A 124 -17.87 1.46 -19.75
CA ALA A 124 -18.67 2.66 -19.53
C ALA A 124 -19.70 2.89 -20.66
N THR A 125 -19.30 2.69 -21.92
CA THR A 125 -20.20 2.84 -23.08
C THR A 125 -21.33 1.80 -23.05
N TYR A 126 -21.01 0.53 -22.76
CA TYR A 126 -22.00 -0.53 -22.65
C TYR A 126 -22.88 -0.39 -21.40
N SER A 127 -22.35 0.13 -20.30
CA SER A 127 -23.16 0.48 -19.12
C SER A 127 -24.20 1.55 -19.44
N LEU A 128 -23.82 2.60 -20.20
CA LEU A 128 -24.76 3.62 -20.64
C LEU A 128 -25.85 3.05 -21.57
N LEU A 129 -25.46 2.17 -22.50
CA LEU A 129 -26.39 1.49 -23.39
C LEU A 129 -27.34 0.56 -22.61
N GLY A 130 -26.81 -0.22 -21.66
CA GLY A 130 -27.59 -1.08 -20.78
C GLY A 130 -28.58 -0.30 -19.92
N TYR A 131 -28.17 0.86 -19.40
CA TYR A 131 -29.07 1.78 -18.71
C TYR A 131 -30.22 2.23 -19.63
N TYR A 132 -29.95 2.73 -20.84
CA TYR A 132 -31.01 3.15 -21.75
C TYR A 132 -31.94 2.02 -22.21
N LEU A 133 -31.42 0.79 -22.35
CA LEU A 133 -32.20 -0.35 -22.84
C LEU A 133 -33.06 -1.01 -21.76
N PHE A 134 -32.57 -1.04 -20.51
CA PHE A 134 -33.17 -1.82 -19.42
C PHE A 134 -33.72 -0.98 -18.26
N SER A 135 -33.57 0.35 -18.28
CA SER A 135 -34.06 1.25 -17.21
C SER A 135 -35.58 1.23 -17.01
N GLU A 136 -36.37 0.80 -18.00
CA GLU A 136 -37.84 0.80 -17.91
C GLU A 136 -38.41 -0.54 -17.36
N HIS A 137 -37.58 -1.57 -17.22
CA HIS A 137 -38.02 -2.86 -16.65
C HIS A 137 -38.06 -2.80 -15.11
N ILE A 138 -39.27 -2.84 -14.55
CA ILE A 138 -39.57 -2.67 -13.12
C ILE A 138 -38.97 -3.80 -12.23
N ASP A 139 -38.65 -4.96 -12.79
CA ASP A 139 -38.18 -6.15 -12.03
C ASP A 139 -36.66 -6.27 -11.85
N ASN A 140 -35.84 -5.39 -12.45
CA ASN A 140 -34.38 -5.55 -12.45
C ASN A 140 -33.67 -4.43 -11.69
N GLY A 141 -33.19 -4.72 -10.47
CA GLY A 141 -32.40 -3.79 -9.65
C GLY A 141 -30.97 -3.50 -10.16
N HIS A 142 -30.58 -4.06 -11.31
CA HIS A 142 -29.20 -4.00 -11.83
C HIS A 142 -28.92 -2.84 -12.80
N PHE A 143 -29.96 -2.23 -13.40
CA PHE A 143 -29.82 -1.19 -14.44
C PHE A 143 -30.64 0.08 -14.17
N GLN A 144 -31.05 0.32 -12.91
CA GLN A 144 -31.86 1.48 -12.54
C GLN A 144 -31.07 2.78 -12.43
N THR A 145 -29.78 2.71 -12.15
CA THR A 145 -28.89 3.87 -12.10
C THR A 145 -27.66 3.63 -12.96
N ILE A 146 -27.01 4.71 -13.41
CA ILE A 146 -25.76 4.62 -14.18
C ILE A 146 -24.66 3.92 -13.36
N SER A 147 -24.63 4.14 -12.04
CA SER A 147 -23.68 3.49 -11.12
C SER A 147 -23.92 1.98 -11.02
N ASP A 148 -25.18 1.55 -10.89
CA ASP A 148 -25.51 0.12 -10.79
C ASP A 148 -25.27 -0.61 -12.12
N SER A 149 -25.59 0.02 -13.25
CA SER A 149 -25.27 -0.49 -14.59
C SER A 149 -23.77 -0.69 -14.78
N PHE A 150 -22.96 0.22 -14.24
CA PHE A 150 -21.50 0.14 -14.32
C PHE A 150 -20.94 -0.97 -13.45
N VAL A 151 -21.42 -1.10 -12.21
CA VAL A 151 -21.03 -2.20 -11.32
C VAL A 151 -21.44 -3.54 -11.93
N SER A 152 -22.66 -3.65 -12.46
CA SER A 152 -23.16 -4.87 -13.09
C SER A 152 -22.32 -5.27 -14.31
N MET A 153 -21.97 -4.32 -15.18
CA MET A 153 -21.07 -4.58 -16.32
C MET A 153 -19.65 -4.94 -15.88
N PHE A 154 -19.15 -4.34 -14.80
CA PHE A 154 -17.84 -4.67 -14.26
C PHE A 154 -17.81 -6.08 -13.62
N VAL A 155 -18.88 -6.47 -12.91
CA VAL A 155 -19.04 -7.83 -12.37
C VAL A 155 -19.13 -8.85 -13.50
N LEU A 156 -19.92 -8.56 -14.54
CA LEU A 156 -20.02 -9.39 -15.76
C LEU A 156 -18.68 -9.56 -16.46
N LEU A 157 -17.85 -8.51 -16.53
CA LEU A 157 -16.50 -8.59 -17.07
C LEU A 157 -15.61 -9.57 -16.28
N THR A 158 -15.79 -9.64 -14.96
CA THR A 158 -15.08 -10.61 -14.11
C THR A 158 -15.68 -12.02 -14.12
N THR A 159 -16.78 -12.24 -14.85
CA THR A 159 -17.54 -13.51 -14.87
C THR A 159 -17.85 -14.06 -13.48
N ALA A 160 -18.08 -13.14 -12.53
CA ALA A 160 -18.37 -13.47 -11.13
C ALA A 160 -19.83 -13.87 -10.92
#